data_AF-A0A8H3ZP15-F1
#
_entry.id   AF-A0A8H3ZP15-F1
#
_cell.length_a   1.000
_cell.length_b   1.000
_cell.length_c   1.000
_cell.angle_alpha   90.00
_cell.angle_beta   90.00
_cell.angle_gamma   90.00
#
_symmetry.space_group_name_H-M   'P 1'
#
loop_
_entity.id
_entity.type
_entity.pdbx_description
1 polymer ?
#
loop_
_entity_poly.entity_id
_entity_poly.type
_entity_poly.pdbx_seq_one_letter_code
_entity_poly.pdbx_strand_id
1 'polypeptide(L)'
;MVSKTLLFALAAAPLVAAHGKPVVLTGNLGGNGTALANQGGVVPLTGPNKKTEVDTTVFKSKNIMTDGLGRTTGNGKVQVADIDAANAMSGGTLPQVSSTGGSISGTFHVVTTDGAGPLRAVLDPTGTGSFANGVELTATQNVPGNNGNIRPNGQVPGQKNARDLFERAIYKRAANVNKDFPMAFSVPDGTQCTGTSGNLQNVCLVKIANNNGAGPFGGVMAIQIPPAGAAAAAPAAKREVDFEA
;
A
#
# COMPACT_ATOMS: atom_id res chain seq x y z
N MET A 1 -47.72 33.57 5.60
CA MET A 1 -47.17 32.82 4.45
C MET A 1 -45.69 32.55 4.72
N VAL A 2 -45.36 31.36 5.18
CA VAL A 2 -43.97 30.97 5.52
C VAL A 2 -43.45 30.12 4.38
N SER A 3 -42.65 30.71 3.48
CA SER A 3 -42.07 30.00 2.35
C SER A 3 -40.89 29.15 2.83
N LYS A 4 -41.09 27.83 2.78
CA LYS A 4 -40.09 26.80 3.06
C LYS A 4 -39.10 26.71 1.90
N THR A 5 -37.95 27.35 2.01
CA THR A 5 -36.81 27.06 1.13
C THR A 5 -36.08 25.85 1.72
N LEU A 6 -36.35 24.65 1.19
CA LEU A 6 -35.54 23.48 1.44
C LEU A 6 -34.17 23.69 0.77
N LEU A 7 -33.12 23.96 1.55
CA LEU A 7 -31.75 23.70 1.10
C LEU A 7 -31.53 22.19 1.07
N PHE A 8 -31.46 21.61 -0.13
CA PHE A 8 -30.86 20.29 -0.33
C PHE A 8 -29.35 20.42 -0.05
N ALA A 9 -28.94 20.17 1.19
CA ALA A 9 -27.55 19.89 1.50
C ALA A 9 -27.22 18.52 0.86
N LEU A 10 -26.59 18.56 -0.31
CA LEU A 10 -25.97 17.37 -0.91
C LEU A 10 -24.83 16.97 0.03
N ALA A 11 -25.13 16.10 0.99
CA ALA A 11 -24.13 15.50 1.86
C ALA A 11 -23.14 14.74 0.96
N ALA A 12 -21.99 15.37 0.68
CA ALA A 12 -20.84 14.69 0.12
C ALA A 12 -20.38 13.69 1.18
N ALA A 13 -20.97 12.49 1.17
CA ALA A 13 -20.47 11.39 1.96
C ALA A 13 -18.99 11.23 1.56
N PRO A 14 -18.04 11.25 2.51
CA PRO A 14 -16.66 10.96 2.20
C PRO A 14 -16.63 9.50 1.77
N LEU A 15 -16.67 9.28 0.46
CA LEU A 15 -16.30 8.00 -0.13
C LEU A 15 -14.85 7.79 0.29
N VAL A 16 -14.63 6.91 1.26
CA VAL A 16 -13.30 6.49 1.67
C VAL A 16 -12.66 5.90 0.42
N ALA A 17 -11.73 6.66 -0.16
CA ALA A 17 -11.11 6.34 -1.43
C ALA A 17 -10.10 5.20 -1.21
N ALA A 18 -10.55 3.97 -1.34
CA ALA A 18 -9.85 2.77 -0.90
C ALA A 18 -9.57 1.83 -2.09
N HIS A 19 -8.96 2.36 -3.14
CA HIS A 19 -9.04 1.78 -4.49
C HIS A 19 -7.94 0.77 -4.84
N GLY A 20 -6.95 0.57 -3.97
CA GLY A 20 -5.92 -0.44 -4.14
C GLY A 20 -4.92 -0.47 -3.00
N LYS A 21 -4.20 -1.59 -2.84
CA LYS A 21 -3.26 -1.81 -1.74
C LYS A 21 -2.04 -2.62 -2.17
N PRO A 22 -0.86 -2.40 -1.56
CA PRO A 22 0.24 -3.35 -1.67
C PRO A 22 -0.14 -4.63 -0.91
N VAL A 23 -0.04 -5.79 -1.56
CA VAL A 23 -0.40 -7.09 -0.97
C VAL A 23 0.83 -7.90 -0.57
N VAL A 24 1.91 -7.76 -1.32
CA VAL A 24 3.19 -8.45 -1.13
C VAL A 24 4.32 -7.46 -1.39
N LEU A 25 5.36 -7.54 -0.57
CA LEU A 25 6.64 -6.86 -0.79
C LEU A 25 7.78 -7.79 -0.37
N THR A 26 8.86 -7.79 -1.12
CA THR A 26 10.08 -8.56 -0.91
C THR A 26 11.26 -7.62 -1.07
N GLY A 27 12.29 -7.80 -0.25
CA GLY A 27 13.55 -7.08 -0.39
C GLY A 27 14.51 -7.88 -1.27
N ASN A 28 15.53 -7.22 -1.83
CA ASN A 28 16.51 -7.88 -2.70
C ASN A 28 17.38 -8.94 -2.01
N LEU A 29 17.35 -9.01 -0.67
CA LEU A 29 17.96 -10.08 0.11
C LEU A 29 16.94 -11.14 0.58
N GLY A 30 15.71 -11.08 0.09
CA GLY A 30 14.63 -12.01 0.41
C GLY A 30 13.65 -11.47 1.46
N GLY A 31 13.03 -12.40 2.18
CA GLY A 31 11.93 -12.10 3.10
C GLY A 31 10.62 -11.76 2.38
N ASN A 32 9.56 -11.60 3.16
CA ASN A 32 8.24 -11.29 2.63
C ASN A 32 7.48 -10.42 3.62
N GLY A 33 6.65 -9.51 3.10
CA GLY A 33 5.88 -8.57 3.89
C GLY A 33 4.53 -8.30 3.25
N THR A 34 3.58 -7.92 4.11
CA THR A 34 2.27 -7.42 3.71
C THR A 34 1.99 -6.08 4.40
N ALA A 35 0.97 -5.36 3.93
CA ALA A 35 0.64 -4.05 4.50
C ALA A 35 0.21 -4.19 5.97
N LEU A 36 0.58 -3.21 6.77
CA LEU A 36 0.11 -3.08 8.15
C LEU A 36 -1.41 -2.97 8.19
N ALA A 37 -2.02 -3.55 9.22
CA ALA A 37 -3.46 -3.67 9.39
C ALA A 37 -4.21 -4.36 8.24
N ASN A 38 -3.52 -5.07 7.34
CA ASN A 38 -4.13 -5.96 6.35
C ASN A 38 -4.67 -7.22 7.03
N GLN A 39 -5.86 -7.67 6.62
CA GLN A 39 -6.48 -8.90 7.14
C GLN A 39 -6.14 -10.15 6.31
N GLY A 40 -5.25 -10.02 5.32
CA GLY A 40 -4.76 -11.13 4.52
C GLY A 40 -5.88 -11.83 3.76
N GLY A 41 -5.88 -13.17 3.76
CA GLY A 41 -6.87 -13.99 3.04
C GLY A 41 -8.31 -13.90 3.55
N VAL A 42 -8.55 -13.18 4.66
CA VAL A 42 -9.91 -12.96 5.19
C VAL A 42 -10.71 -11.99 4.30
N VAL A 43 -10.02 -11.04 3.68
CA VAL A 43 -10.65 -10.04 2.82
C VAL A 43 -10.59 -10.51 1.37
N PRO A 44 -11.75 -10.67 0.70
CA PRO A 44 -11.77 -11.14 -0.67
C PRO A 44 -11.09 -10.12 -1.59
N LEU A 45 -10.27 -10.61 -2.53
CA LEU A 45 -9.65 -9.78 -3.56
C LEU A 45 -10.62 -9.43 -4.71
N THR A 46 -11.78 -10.08 -4.78
CA THR A 46 -12.79 -9.84 -5.82
C THR A 46 -14.18 -9.75 -5.21
N GLY A 47 -15.07 -8.99 -5.85
CA GLY A 47 -16.46 -8.83 -5.42
C GLY A 47 -16.86 -7.38 -5.16
N PRO A 48 -17.91 -7.14 -4.35
CA PRO A 48 -18.38 -5.79 -4.07
C PRO A 48 -17.33 -4.96 -3.31
N ASN A 49 -17.06 -3.73 -3.76
CA ASN A 49 -16.06 -2.81 -3.21
C ASN A 49 -16.09 -2.71 -1.68
N LYS A 50 -17.28 -2.61 -1.09
CA LYS A 50 -17.48 -2.53 0.37
C LYS A 50 -16.90 -3.72 1.16
N LYS A 51 -16.55 -4.82 0.48
CA LYS A 51 -15.93 -6.01 1.05
C LYS A 51 -14.46 -6.15 0.67
N THR A 52 -14.04 -5.66 -0.50
CA THR A 52 -12.69 -5.87 -1.05
C THR A 52 -11.73 -4.72 -0.71
N GLU A 53 -12.26 -3.52 -0.46
CA GLU A 53 -11.47 -2.30 -0.20
C GLU A 53 -11.14 -2.10 1.29
N VAL A 54 -11.58 -3.01 2.17
CA VAL A 54 -11.54 -2.77 3.62
C VAL A 54 -10.13 -2.74 4.21
N ASP A 55 -9.17 -3.38 3.54
CA ASP A 55 -7.74 -3.40 3.91
C ASP A 55 -6.93 -2.27 3.28
N THR A 56 -7.50 -1.52 2.34
CA THR A 56 -6.78 -0.41 1.73
C THR A 56 -6.57 0.66 2.79
N THR A 57 -5.31 1.03 3.01
CA THR A 57 -4.98 2.13 3.92
C THR A 57 -5.31 3.44 3.24
N VAL A 58 -6.09 4.28 3.90
CA VAL A 58 -6.34 5.67 3.49
C VAL A 58 -5.54 6.60 4.38
N PHE A 59 -4.81 7.53 3.76
CA PHE A 59 -3.99 8.52 4.43
C PHE A 59 -4.74 9.83 4.59
N LYS A 60 -4.22 10.73 5.44
CA LYS A 60 -4.85 12.03 5.69
C LYS A 60 -4.53 13.08 4.61
N SER A 61 -3.47 12.86 3.83
CA SER A 61 -2.91 13.86 2.91
C SER A 61 -2.43 13.23 1.61
N LYS A 62 -2.63 13.95 0.50
CA LYS A 62 -2.04 13.63 -0.82
C LYS A 62 -0.56 13.98 -0.91
N ASN A 63 -0.04 14.78 0.02
CA ASN A 63 1.40 14.89 0.17
C ASN A 63 1.91 13.60 0.84
N ILE A 64 2.60 12.74 0.08
CA ILE A 64 3.10 11.45 0.59
C ILE A 64 4.13 11.63 1.72
N MET A 65 4.88 12.74 1.69
CA MET A 65 5.83 13.16 2.73
C MET A 65 5.08 13.83 3.90
N THR A 66 4.04 13.18 4.40
CA THR A 66 3.28 13.59 5.60
C THR A 66 3.31 12.44 6.58
N ASP A 67 3.47 12.76 7.86
CA ASP A 67 3.50 11.75 8.92
C ASP A 67 2.19 10.97 9.06
N GLY A 68 2.31 9.80 9.69
CA GLY A 68 1.20 8.95 10.05
C GLY A 68 0.99 7.76 9.12
N LEU A 69 0.46 6.70 9.71
CA LEU A 69 0.32 5.38 9.11
C LEU A 69 -1.02 5.17 8.38
N GLY A 70 -1.97 6.08 8.55
CA GLY A 70 -3.30 5.99 7.92
C GLY A 70 -4.30 5.14 8.71
N ARG A 71 -5.39 4.76 8.03
CA ARG A 71 -6.48 3.95 8.57
C ARG A 71 -7.05 3.04 7.49
N THR A 72 -7.36 1.81 7.84
CA THR A 72 -8.16 0.88 7.03
C THR A 72 -9.62 0.90 7.50
N THR A 73 -10.55 0.49 6.64
CA THR A 73 -11.97 0.38 7.04
C THR A 73 -12.19 -0.87 7.91
N GLY A 74 -11.46 -1.95 7.63
CA GLY A 74 -11.59 -3.24 8.32
C GLY A 74 -10.99 -3.24 9.73
N ASN A 75 -9.77 -2.74 9.89
CA ASN A 75 -9.02 -2.78 11.15
C ASN A 75 -8.83 -1.42 11.82
N GLY A 76 -9.25 -0.32 11.18
CA GLY A 76 -9.16 1.00 11.77
C GLY A 76 -7.76 1.60 11.69
N LYS A 77 -7.36 2.34 12.72
CA LYS A 77 -6.11 3.13 12.69
C LYS A 77 -4.92 2.16 12.57
N VAL A 78 -4.07 2.37 11.57
CA VAL A 78 -2.83 1.61 11.40
C VAL A 78 -1.83 2.04 12.46
N GLN A 79 -1.13 1.08 13.06
CA GLN A 79 -0.20 1.26 14.18
C GLN A 79 1.11 0.51 13.93
N VAL A 80 2.19 0.96 14.58
CA VAL A 80 3.48 0.24 14.58
C VAL A 80 3.31 -1.17 15.18
N ALA A 81 2.42 -1.34 16.16
CA ALA A 81 2.11 -2.65 16.74
C ALA A 81 1.54 -3.66 15.71
N ASP A 82 1.04 -3.21 14.55
CA ASP A 82 0.54 -4.09 13.50
C ASP A 82 1.67 -4.82 12.75
N ILE A 83 2.95 -4.44 12.97
CA ILE A 83 4.12 -5.06 12.33
C ILE A 83 4.20 -6.55 12.67
N ASP A 84 3.95 -6.91 13.92
CA ASP A 84 4.08 -8.30 14.36
C ASP A 84 3.03 -9.20 13.67
N ALA A 85 1.79 -8.71 13.53
CA ALA A 85 0.74 -9.40 12.79
C ALA A 85 1.07 -9.48 11.28
N ALA A 86 1.55 -8.39 10.68
CA ALA A 86 1.98 -8.37 9.29
C ALA A 86 3.13 -9.34 9.00
N ASN A 87 4.12 -9.41 9.90
CA ASN A 87 5.25 -10.32 9.81
C ASN A 87 4.79 -11.78 9.93
N ALA A 88 3.92 -12.08 10.90
CA ALA A 88 3.36 -13.42 11.09
C ALA A 88 2.60 -13.91 9.84
N MET A 89 1.75 -13.06 9.25
CA MET A 89 1.05 -13.39 8.01
C MET A 89 1.98 -13.60 6.81
N SER A 90 3.18 -13.04 6.85
CA SER A 90 4.12 -13.06 5.72
C SER A 90 5.20 -14.14 5.84
N GLY A 91 5.09 -15.03 6.83
CA GLY A 91 6.05 -16.15 7.01
C GLY A 91 7.17 -15.87 8.00
N GLY A 92 7.05 -14.83 8.84
CA GLY A 92 7.91 -14.60 10.01
C GLY A 92 9.22 -13.88 9.76
N THR A 93 9.58 -13.64 8.49
CA THR A 93 10.78 -12.88 8.10
C THR A 93 10.39 -11.70 7.22
N LEU A 94 10.51 -10.48 7.78
CA LEU A 94 10.26 -9.24 7.05
C LEU A 94 11.14 -9.14 5.79
N PRO A 95 10.75 -8.33 4.79
CA PRO A 95 11.58 -8.05 3.62
C PRO A 95 12.97 -7.57 4.03
N GLN A 96 14.01 -8.26 3.57
CA GLN A 96 15.41 -7.96 3.86
C GLN A 96 16.00 -7.16 2.70
N VAL A 97 16.50 -5.96 2.97
CA VAL A 97 16.98 -5.03 1.95
C VAL A 97 18.45 -4.71 2.18
N SER A 98 19.25 -4.78 1.12
CA SER A 98 20.68 -4.44 1.20
C SER A 98 20.89 -2.95 1.49
N SER A 99 21.87 -2.63 2.33
CA SER A 99 22.32 -1.24 2.57
C SER A 99 23.13 -0.66 1.39
N THR A 100 23.52 -1.49 0.42
CA THR A 100 24.13 -1.08 -0.86
C THR A 100 23.40 -1.76 -2.02
N GLY A 101 22.95 -1.00 -3.02
CA GLY A 101 22.14 -1.50 -4.11
C GLY A 101 20.78 -2.04 -3.65
N GLY A 102 20.25 -1.49 -2.57
CA GLY A 102 18.99 -1.93 -1.98
C GLY A 102 17.81 -1.77 -2.93
N SER A 103 16.91 -2.76 -2.95
CA SER A 103 15.62 -2.60 -3.64
C SER A 103 14.53 -3.41 -2.97
N ILE A 104 13.30 -2.94 -3.17
CA ILE A 104 12.07 -3.62 -2.80
C ILE A 104 11.23 -3.85 -4.07
N SER A 105 10.59 -4.99 -4.16
CA SER A 105 9.67 -5.33 -5.25
C SER A 105 8.47 -6.09 -4.71
N GLY A 106 7.35 -6.05 -5.42
CA GLY A 106 6.15 -6.68 -4.94
C GLY A 106 4.95 -6.47 -5.83
N THR A 107 3.79 -6.70 -5.24
CA THR A 107 2.51 -6.68 -5.95
C THR A 107 1.58 -5.66 -5.33
N PHE A 108 1.01 -4.82 -6.17
CA PHE A 108 -0.08 -3.92 -5.83
C PHE A 108 -1.38 -4.43 -6.42
N HIS A 109 -2.38 -4.63 -5.57
CA HIS A 109 -3.71 -5.03 -5.97
C HIS A 109 -4.57 -3.79 -6.25
N VAL A 110 -4.99 -3.63 -7.49
CA VAL A 110 -5.90 -2.57 -7.93
C VAL A 110 -7.33 -3.11 -7.87
N VAL A 111 -8.14 -2.57 -6.96
CA VAL A 111 -9.53 -2.99 -6.75
C VAL A 111 -10.42 -2.36 -7.81
N THR A 112 -10.27 -1.06 -8.05
CA THR A 112 -11.13 -0.28 -8.93
C THR A 112 -10.37 0.52 -9.99
N THR A 113 -11.08 1.02 -11.00
CA THR A 113 -10.51 1.76 -12.14
C THR A 113 -9.74 3.02 -11.77
N ASP A 114 -9.95 3.58 -10.57
CA ASP A 114 -9.24 4.74 -10.02
C ASP A 114 -8.16 4.34 -8.98
N GLY A 115 -7.90 3.03 -8.84
CA GLY A 115 -6.91 2.44 -7.94
C GLY A 115 -5.49 2.37 -8.48
N ALA A 116 -5.28 2.76 -9.73
CA ALA A 116 -4.07 2.46 -10.49
C ALA A 116 -2.92 3.43 -10.21
N GLY A 117 -1.81 3.29 -10.93
CA GLY A 117 -0.63 4.13 -10.72
C GLY A 117 -0.68 5.50 -11.42
N PRO A 118 0.46 6.24 -11.41
CA PRO A 118 1.71 5.83 -10.77
C PRO A 118 1.63 5.94 -9.24
N LEU A 119 2.30 5.02 -8.56
CA LEU A 119 2.53 5.02 -7.11
C LEU A 119 3.82 5.78 -6.77
N ARG A 120 3.87 6.29 -5.55
CA ARG A 120 5.09 6.81 -4.91
C ARG A 120 5.37 6.02 -3.63
N ALA A 121 6.63 5.97 -3.23
CA ALA A 121 7.04 5.31 -2.00
C ALA A 121 7.97 6.19 -1.16
N VAL A 122 7.75 6.23 0.15
CA VAL A 122 8.59 6.95 1.12
C VAL A 122 8.98 5.99 2.23
N LEU A 123 10.28 5.89 2.47
CA LEU A 123 10.86 5.14 3.56
C LEU A 123 11.05 6.05 4.76
N ASP A 124 10.55 5.63 5.92
CA ASP A 124 10.85 6.21 7.23
C ASP A 124 11.92 5.34 7.92
N PRO A 125 13.16 5.85 8.08
CA PRO A 125 14.26 5.15 8.74
C PRO A 125 13.98 4.79 10.20
N THR A 126 13.12 5.56 10.87
CA THR A 126 12.86 5.40 12.31
C THR A 126 11.85 4.29 12.61
N GLY A 127 11.11 3.84 11.60
CA GLY A 127 10.06 2.83 11.75
C GLY A 127 8.84 3.30 12.58
N THR A 128 8.62 4.61 12.73
CA THR A 128 7.58 5.18 13.60
C THR A 128 6.41 5.81 12.86
N GLY A 129 6.52 5.97 11.54
CA GLY A 129 5.60 6.69 10.68
C GLY A 129 5.96 8.16 10.46
N SER A 130 7.22 8.55 10.69
CA SER A 130 7.75 9.91 10.49
C SER A 130 8.16 10.17 9.02
N PHE A 131 7.21 9.98 8.10
CA PHE A 131 7.46 10.10 6.66
C PHE A 131 7.77 11.52 6.19
N ALA A 132 7.44 12.56 6.95
CA ALA A 132 7.80 13.93 6.59
C ALA A 132 9.33 14.14 6.51
N ASN A 133 10.08 13.40 7.32
CA ASN A 133 11.54 13.38 7.31
C ASN A 133 12.10 12.12 6.61
N GLY A 134 11.25 11.39 5.90
CA GLY A 134 11.62 10.15 5.24
C GLY A 134 12.48 10.37 4.00
N VAL A 135 12.80 9.27 3.35
CA VAL A 135 13.52 9.21 2.08
C VAL A 135 12.55 8.75 1.01
N GLU A 136 12.33 9.57 -0.02
CA GLU A 136 11.54 9.16 -1.17
C GLU A 136 12.32 8.15 -2.01
N LEU A 137 11.69 7.01 -2.30
CA LEU A 137 12.28 5.93 -3.06
C LEU A 137 12.04 6.15 -4.55
N THR A 138 13.02 5.76 -5.38
CA THR A 138 12.88 5.88 -6.84
C THR A 138 12.13 4.66 -7.38
N ALA A 139 11.01 4.88 -8.05
CA ALA A 139 10.27 3.81 -8.70
C ALA A 139 11.06 3.25 -9.89
N THR A 140 11.40 1.96 -9.84
CA THR A 140 12.07 1.23 -10.93
C THR A 140 11.07 0.42 -11.77
N GLN A 141 9.93 0.05 -11.18
CA GLN A 141 8.76 -0.49 -11.86
C GLN A 141 7.51 0.10 -11.20
N ASN A 142 6.58 0.63 -11.99
CA ASN A 142 5.36 1.23 -11.45
C ASN A 142 4.10 0.49 -11.92
N VAL A 143 3.04 0.62 -11.12
CA VAL A 143 1.70 0.16 -11.48
C VAL A 143 1.24 0.98 -12.69
N PRO A 144 0.72 0.34 -13.75
CA PRO A 144 0.20 1.05 -14.91
C PRO A 144 -0.97 1.95 -14.49
N GLY A 145 -1.06 3.13 -15.07
CA GLY A 145 -2.17 4.03 -14.82
C GLY A 145 -1.89 5.44 -15.34
N ASN A 146 -2.96 6.21 -15.50
CA ASN A 146 -2.89 7.61 -15.89
C ASN A 146 -3.61 8.44 -14.83
N ASN A 147 -2.83 9.07 -13.95
CA ASN A 147 -3.34 9.80 -12.77
C ASN A 147 -4.34 8.97 -11.95
N GLY A 148 -4.01 7.70 -11.72
CA GLY A 148 -4.83 6.78 -10.93
C GLY A 148 -5.80 5.96 -11.76
N ASN A 149 -5.98 6.30 -13.03
CA ASN A 149 -7.02 5.69 -13.86
C ASN A 149 -6.46 4.52 -14.68
N ILE A 150 -7.19 3.41 -14.68
CA ILE A 150 -7.02 2.25 -15.54
C ILE A 150 -8.39 1.80 -16.04
N ARG A 151 -8.46 1.15 -17.20
CA ARG A 151 -9.71 0.57 -17.71
C ARG A 151 -10.04 -0.72 -16.94
N PRO A 152 -11.33 -1.15 -16.91
CA PRO A 152 -11.71 -2.44 -16.31
C PRO A 152 -10.94 -3.64 -16.87
N ASN A 153 -10.53 -3.56 -18.14
CA ASN A 153 -9.71 -4.59 -18.79
C ASN A 153 -8.21 -4.53 -18.41
N GLY A 154 -7.77 -3.59 -17.57
CA GLY A 154 -6.38 -3.41 -17.14
C GLY A 154 -5.49 -2.61 -18.09
N GLN A 155 -6.04 -1.98 -19.13
CA GLN A 155 -5.28 -1.11 -20.02
C GLN A 155 -5.27 0.33 -19.52
N VAL A 156 -4.19 1.06 -19.78
CA VAL A 156 -4.09 2.48 -19.44
C VAL A 156 -4.93 3.32 -20.43
N PRO A 157 -5.87 4.16 -19.97
CA PRO A 157 -6.63 5.07 -20.83
C PRO A 157 -5.72 6.03 -21.59
N GLY A 158 -6.06 6.33 -22.84
CA GLY A 158 -5.37 7.35 -23.62
C GLY A 158 -5.74 8.73 -23.11
N GLN A 159 -4.81 9.69 -23.12
CA GLN A 159 -5.08 11.01 -22.51
C GLN A 159 -6.07 11.89 -23.28
N LYS A 160 -6.47 11.58 -24.53
CA LYS A 160 -7.00 12.60 -25.47
C LYS A 160 -8.16 12.22 -26.40
N ASN A 161 -8.79 11.07 -26.26
CA ASN A 161 -9.94 10.70 -27.09
C ASN A 161 -11.26 10.98 -26.37
N ALA A 162 -12.23 11.58 -27.09
CA ALA A 162 -13.54 11.97 -26.55
C ALA A 162 -14.31 10.80 -25.90
N ARG A 163 -14.05 9.56 -26.34
CA ARG A 163 -14.57 8.34 -25.72
C ARG A 163 -14.11 8.15 -24.27
N ASP A 164 -12.85 8.42 -23.96
CA ASP A 164 -12.30 8.25 -22.61
C ASP A 164 -12.86 9.32 -21.64
N LEU A 165 -13.12 10.54 -22.12
CA LEU A 165 -13.82 11.59 -21.35
C LEU A 165 -15.29 11.23 -21.12
N PHE A 166 -15.96 10.69 -22.14
CA PHE A 166 -17.35 10.25 -22.06
C PHE A 166 -17.54 9.08 -21.10
N GLU A 167 -16.66 8.07 -21.15
CA GLU A 167 -16.68 6.95 -20.19
C GLU A 167 -16.53 7.47 -18.75
N ARG A 168 -15.56 8.34 -18.48
CA ARG A 168 -15.37 8.94 -17.13
C ARG A 168 -16.56 9.80 -16.69
N ALA A 169 -17.29 10.42 -17.60
CA ALA A 169 -18.47 11.22 -17.29
C ALA A 169 -19.72 10.36 -17.01
N ILE A 170 -19.83 9.17 -17.61
CA ILE A 170 -20.98 8.28 -17.43
C ILE A 170 -20.80 7.36 -16.22
N TYR A 171 -19.59 6.85 -15.99
CA TYR A 171 -19.29 6.06 -14.81
C TYR A 171 -19.15 6.99 -13.59
N LYS A 172 -20.29 7.29 -12.94
CA LYS A 172 -20.34 8.05 -11.66
C LYS A 172 -19.56 7.39 -10.52
N ARG A 173 -19.13 6.13 -10.67
CA ARG A 173 -18.36 5.36 -9.70
C ARG A 173 -17.34 4.51 -10.44
N ALA A 174 -16.15 4.38 -9.86
CA ALA A 174 -15.12 3.51 -10.39
C ALA A 174 -15.60 2.05 -10.50
N ALA A 175 -15.29 1.42 -11.62
CA ALA A 175 -15.65 0.04 -11.89
C ALA A 175 -14.60 -0.91 -11.29
N ASN A 176 -14.99 -2.16 -11.02
CA ASN A 176 -14.06 -3.16 -10.54
C ASN A 176 -13.02 -3.52 -11.62
N VAL A 177 -11.76 -3.62 -11.18
CA VAL A 177 -10.63 -4.12 -11.95
C VAL A 177 -10.15 -5.43 -11.33
N ASN A 178 -9.88 -5.44 -10.02
CA ASN A 178 -9.38 -6.57 -9.23
C ASN A 178 -8.19 -7.27 -9.91
N LYS A 179 -7.13 -6.50 -10.18
CA LYS A 179 -5.91 -7.02 -10.82
C LYS A 179 -4.68 -6.69 -10.01
N ASP A 180 -3.74 -7.62 -10.07
CA ASP A 180 -2.43 -7.50 -9.48
C ASP A 180 -1.44 -6.94 -10.50
N PHE A 181 -0.66 -5.95 -10.09
CA PHE A 181 0.38 -5.34 -10.90
C PHE A 181 1.70 -5.33 -10.16
N PRO A 182 2.83 -5.61 -10.84
CA PRO A 182 4.13 -5.53 -10.24
C PRO A 182 4.50 -4.06 -9.95
N MET A 183 5.21 -3.85 -8.85
CA MET A 183 5.83 -2.58 -8.49
C MET A 183 7.22 -2.84 -7.91
N ALA A 184 8.15 -1.91 -8.09
CA ALA A 184 9.48 -1.97 -7.52
C ALA A 184 10.04 -0.57 -7.30
N PHE A 185 10.84 -0.43 -6.24
CA PHE A 185 11.49 0.81 -5.85
C PHE A 185 12.93 0.53 -5.43
N SER A 186 13.86 1.41 -5.80
CA SER A 186 15.23 1.37 -5.28
C SER A 186 15.32 2.10 -3.94
N VAL A 187 16.11 1.54 -3.05
CA VAL A 187 16.45 2.11 -1.74
C VAL A 187 17.84 2.72 -1.85
N PRO A 188 18.01 4.01 -1.50
CA PRO A 188 19.32 4.66 -1.58
C PRO A 188 20.38 3.97 -0.71
N ASP A 189 21.61 3.95 -1.22
CA ASP A 189 22.75 3.40 -0.49
C ASP A 189 22.96 4.12 0.85
N GLY A 190 23.43 3.37 1.84
CA GLY A 190 23.68 3.88 3.19
C GLY A 190 22.42 4.15 4.02
N THR A 191 21.22 3.87 3.49
CA THR A 191 19.98 3.90 4.28
C THR A 191 20.11 2.94 5.47
N GLN A 192 19.81 3.44 6.67
CA GLN A 192 19.86 2.65 7.91
C GLN A 192 18.52 2.72 8.61
N CYS A 193 18.03 1.56 9.04
CA CYS A 193 16.81 1.47 9.83
C CYS A 193 17.14 1.44 11.32
N THR A 194 16.45 2.25 12.12
CA THR A 194 16.64 2.29 13.58
C THR A 194 15.41 1.85 14.36
N GLY A 195 14.30 1.57 13.67
CA GLY A 195 13.06 1.17 14.30
C GLY A 195 13.14 -0.22 14.90
N THR A 196 12.26 -0.46 15.88
CA THR A 196 12.09 -1.75 16.54
C THR A 196 10.60 -2.08 16.67
N SER A 197 10.25 -3.36 16.58
CA SER A 197 8.91 -3.88 16.87
C SER A 197 9.03 -5.28 17.45
N GLY A 198 8.59 -5.47 18.70
CA GLY A 198 8.83 -6.72 19.42
C GLY A 198 10.32 -7.09 19.42
N ASN A 199 10.66 -8.24 18.84
CA ASN A 199 12.04 -8.72 18.72
C ASN A 199 12.72 -8.30 17.39
N LEU A 200 12.02 -7.61 16.51
CA LEU A 200 12.54 -7.16 15.23
C LEU A 200 13.35 -5.89 15.43
N GLN A 201 14.59 -5.90 14.92
CA GLN A 201 15.51 -4.75 14.95
C GLN A 201 15.77 -4.23 13.55
N ASN A 202 16.29 -3.01 13.43
CA ASN A 202 16.58 -2.37 12.15
C ASN A 202 15.35 -2.33 11.23
N VAL A 203 14.20 -1.96 11.79
CA VAL A 203 12.93 -1.87 11.07
C VAL A 203 12.76 -0.48 10.49
N CYS A 204 12.51 -0.41 9.19
CA CYS A 204 11.97 0.78 8.53
C CYS A 204 10.51 0.56 8.18
N LEU A 205 9.78 1.66 8.02
CA LEU A 205 8.44 1.64 7.42
C LEU A 205 8.49 2.25 6.03
N VAL A 206 7.83 1.63 5.07
CA VAL A 206 7.69 2.13 3.70
C VAL A 206 6.22 2.42 3.43
N LYS A 207 5.89 3.70 3.25
CA LYS A 207 4.58 4.14 2.77
C LYS A 207 4.57 4.06 1.27
N ILE A 208 3.73 3.19 0.71
CA ILE A 208 3.49 3.08 -0.74
C ILE A 208 2.09 3.61 -0.99
N ALA A 209 1.97 4.71 -1.72
CA ALA A 209 0.70 5.38 -1.92
C ALA A 209 0.48 5.82 -3.36
N ASN A 210 -0.76 5.66 -3.80
CA ASN A 210 -1.29 6.49 -4.85
C ASN A 210 -1.64 7.86 -4.22
N ASN A 211 -0.97 8.90 -4.71
CA ASN A 211 -1.14 10.27 -4.22
C ASN A 211 -1.80 11.21 -5.26
N ASN A 212 -2.43 10.65 -6.29
CA ASN A 212 -3.07 11.43 -7.36
C ASN A 212 -4.51 11.86 -7.00
N GLY A 213 -5.30 12.23 -8.01
CA GLY A 213 -6.67 12.70 -7.84
C GLY A 213 -7.56 11.74 -7.05
N ALA A 214 -7.38 10.43 -7.25
CA ALA A 214 -8.12 9.36 -6.58
C ALA A 214 -7.57 9.01 -5.18
N GLY A 215 -6.33 9.38 -4.89
CA GLY A 215 -5.69 9.19 -3.59
C GLY A 215 -6.23 10.11 -2.47
N PRO A 216 -5.72 9.98 -1.24
CA PRO A 216 -4.48 9.29 -0.89
C PRO A 216 -4.69 7.92 -0.24
N PHE A 217 -4.33 6.84 -0.95
CA PHE A 217 -4.48 5.47 -0.46
C PHE A 217 -3.31 4.56 -0.85
N GLY A 218 -3.21 3.41 -0.21
CA GLY A 218 -2.22 2.38 -0.47
C GLY A 218 -1.98 1.52 0.76
N GLY A 219 -0.74 1.52 1.25
CA GLY A 219 -0.36 0.78 2.46
C GLY A 219 0.97 1.22 3.05
N VAL A 220 1.19 0.87 4.30
CA VAL A 220 2.50 0.94 4.96
C VAL A 220 3.03 -0.48 5.12
N MET A 221 4.29 -0.71 4.77
CA MET A 221 4.95 -2.01 4.83
C MET A 221 6.16 -1.90 5.76
N ALA A 222 6.42 -2.92 6.58
CA ALA A 222 7.67 -2.99 7.33
C ALA A 222 8.74 -3.72 6.51
N ILE A 223 9.98 -3.23 6.57
CA ILE A 223 11.16 -3.87 5.99
C ILE A 223 12.31 -3.83 7.00
N GLN A 224 13.34 -4.63 6.79
CA GLN A 224 14.59 -4.54 7.53
C GLN A 224 15.76 -4.25 6.60
N ILE A 225 16.58 -3.28 6.98
CA ILE A 225 17.90 -3.07 6.37
C ILE A 225 18.93 -3.39 7.45
N PRO A 226 19.56 -4.58 7.41
CA PRO A 226 20.56 -4.93 8.40
C PRO A 226 21.80 -4.03 8.25
N PRO A 227 22.61 -3.89 9.32
CA PRO A 227 23.86 -3.13 9.27
C PRO A 227 24.76 -3.60 8.11
N ALA A 228 25.55 -2.69 7.56
CA ALA A 228 26.47 -3.01 6.47
C ALA A 228 27.37 -4.21 6.83
N GLY A 229 27.38 -5.23 5.96
CA GLY A 229 28.15 -6.47 6.16
C GLY A 229 27.46 -7.57 6.97
N ALA A 230 26.25 -7.34 7.50
CA ALA A 230 25.47 -8.40 8.13
C ALA A 230 24.73 -9.25 7.08
N ALA A 231 24.70 -10.57 7.30
CA ALA A 231 23.96 -11.50 6.46
C ALA A 231 22.44 -11.26 6.58
N ALA A 232 21.71 -11.50 5.49
CA ALA A 232 20.25 -11.45 5.49
C ALA A 232 19.66 -12.44 6.51
N ALA A 233 18.57 -12.05 7.17
CA ALA A 233 17.86 -12.97 8.05
C ALA A 233 17.33 -14.17 7.24
N ALA A 234 17.67 -15.39 7.67
CA ALA A 234 17.11 -16.59 7.07
C ALA A 234 15.60 -16.67 7.31
N PRO A 235 14.81 -17.22 6.37
CA PRO A 235 13.41 -17.49 6.61
C PRO A 235 13.25 -18.40 7.85
N ALA A 236 12.26 -18.11 8.69
CA ALA A 236 11.93 -18.99 9.79
C ALA A 236 11.65 -20.41 9.25
N ALA A 237 12.32 -21.42 9.81
CA ALA A 237 12.05 -22.81 9.44
C ALA A 237 10.57 -23.11 9.63
N LYS A 238 9.91 -23.70 8.62
CA LYS A 238 8.54 -24.19 8.77
C LYS A 238 8.56 -25.21 9.91
N ARG A 239 7.91 -24.90 11.03
CA ARG A 239 7.68 -25.89 12.08
C ARG A 239 6.69 -26.90 11.53
N GLU A 240 7.21 -28.04 11.10
CA GLU A 240 6.40 -29.20 10.72
C GLU A 240 5.59 -29.58 11.96
N VAL A 241 4.27 -29.46 11.88
CA VAL A 241 3.36 -29.97 12.89
C VAL A 241 3.08 -31.41 12.49
N ASP A 242 3.82 -32.33 13.09
CA ASP A 242 3.54 -33.75 12.99
C ASP A 242 2.10 -33.98 13.49
N PHE A 243 1.23 -34.38 12.58
CA PHE A 243 -0.12 -34.79 12.89
C PHE A 243 -0.04 -36.24 13.36
N GLU A 244 0.08 -36.47 14.66
CA GLU A 244 -0.14 -37.80 15.22
C GLU A 244 -1.62 -38.16 15.03
N ALA A 245 -1.87 -39.23 14.27
CA ALA A 245 -3.18 -39.79 13.98
C ALA A 245 -3.58 -40.83 15.04
#